data_AF-A0A7W1EIH2-F1
#
_entry.id   AF-A0A7W1EIH2-F1
#
_cell.length_a   1.000
_cell.length_b   1.000
_cell.length_c   1.000
_cell.angle_alpha   90.00
_cell.angle_beta   90.00
_cell.angle_gamma   90.00
#
_symmetry.space_group_name_H-M   'P 1'
#
loop_
_entity.id
_entity.type
_entity.pdbx_description
1 polymer ?
#
loop_
_entity_poly.entity_id
_entity_poly.type
_entity_poly.pdbx_seq_one_letter_code
_entity_poly.pdbx_strand_id
1 'polypeptide(L)'
;MNRILAWVFILVNVSAFSQLRKADSYIQKLNNNQFVIDHSQKAGFKMQSPAALKLIKIGKPASEKLIKALSDTSKTIMVQLVLSHIYFKQVSFAGPKVLVTNEGDLSKYYLGEEKGVGLVISETNINGIYHQFVTSSDLQEVISFWKKRIADK
;
A
#
# COMPACT_ATOMS: atom_id res chain seq x y z
N MET A 1 20.57 -24.64 -33.80
CA MET A 1 20.31 -24.50 -32.34
C MET A 1 19.54 -23.21 -31.98
N ASN A 2 18.73 -22.63 -32.88
CA ASN A 2 18.06 -21.33 -32.66
C ASN A 2 16.53 -21.41 -32.45
N ARG A 3 15.89 -22.57 -32.64
CA ARG A 3 14.43 -22.70 -32.52
C ARG A 3 13.94 -22.84 -31.08
N ILE A 4 14.73 -23.43 -30.18
CA ILE A 4 14.36 -23.64 -28.77
C ILE A 4 14.35 -22.32 -27.98
N LEU A 5 15.28 -21.40 -28.28
CA LEU A 5 15.31 -20.07 -27.65
C LEU A 5 14.06 -19.22 -27.97
N ALA A 6 13.53 -19.35 -29.19
CA ALA A 6 12.34 -18.59 -29.61
C ALA A 6 11.08 -19.03 -28.85
N TRP A 7 10.92 -20.32 -28.55
CA TRP A 7 9.77 -20.83 -27.80
C TRP A 7 9.80 -20.43 -26.32
N VAL A 8 10.99 -20.39 -25.70
CA VAL A 8 11.15 -19.89 -24.33
C VAL A 8 10.77 -18.40 -24.26
N PHE A 9 11.14 -17.60 -25.26
CA PHE A 9 10.79 -16.18 -25.29
C PHE A 9 9.28 -15.94 -25.42
N ILE A 10 8.55 -16.74 -26.21
CA ILE A 10 7.10 -16.61 -26.36
C ILE A 10 6.36 -16.97 -25.06
N LEU A 11 6.77 -18.04 -24.37
CA LEU A 11 6.13 -18.48 -23.12
C LEU A 11 6.31 -17.50 -21.95
N VAL A 12 7.48 -16.86 -21.84
CA VAL A 12 7.75 -15.88 -20.78
C VAL A 12 6.86 -14.63 -20.95
N ASN A 13 6.62 -14.17 -22.17
CA ASN A 13 5.83 -12.96 -22.44
C ASN A 13 4.32 -13.14 -22.19
N VAL A 14 3.73 -14.30 -22.51
CA VAL A 14 2.30 -14.56 -22.28
C VAL A 14 1.98 -14.61 -20.78
N SER A 15 2.91 -15.14 -19.98
CA SER A 15 2.75 -15.25 -18.53
C SER A 15 2.72 -13.87 -17.84
N ALA A 16 3.56 -12.93 -18.28
CA ALA A 16 3.62 -11.57 -17.75
C ALA A 16 2.33 -10.78 -18.03
N PHE A 17 1.77 -10.92 -19.24
CA PHE A 17 0.54 -10.22 -19.62
C PHE A 17 -0.70 -10.73 -18.85
N SER A 18 -0.78 -12.03 -18.59
CA SER A 18 -1.84 -12.62 -17.76
C SER A 18 -1.78 -12.14 -16.30
N GLN A 19 -0.57 -12.02 -15.75
CA GLN A 19 -0.37 -11.49 -14.39
C GLN A 19 -0.78 -10.02 -14.28
N LEU A 20 -0.50 -9.20 -15.30
CA LEU A 20 -0.88 -7.78 -15.33
C LEU A 20 -2.41 -7.57 -15.36
N ARG A 21 -3.16 -8.38 -16.12
CA ARG A 21 -4.64 -8.33 -16.10
C ARG A 21 -5.21 -8.75 -14.74
N LYS A 22 -4.59 -9.74 -14.09
CA LYS A 22 -4.99 -10.16 -12.73
C LYS A 22 -4.71 -9.06 -11.70
N ALA A 23 -3.61 -8.32 -11.85
CA ALA A 23 -3.27 -7.20 -10.98
C ALA A 23 -4.36 -6.13 -10.99
N ASP A 24 -4.88 -5.73 -12.15
CA ASP A 24 -5.97 -4.75 -12.24
C ASP A 24 -7.21 -5.19 -11.46
N SER A 25 -7.63 -6.45 -11.65
CA SER A 25 -8.79 -7.00 -10.94
C SER A 25 -8.60 -7.03 -9.42
N TYR A 26 -7.38 -7.30 -8.95
CA TYR A 26 -7.09 -7.27 -7.51
C TYR A 26 -7.02 -5.84 -6.96
N ILE A 27 -6.46 -4.88 -7.71
CA ILE A 27 -6.41 -3.46 -7.31
C ILE A 27 -7.83 -2.89 -7.15
N GLN A 28 -8.75 -3.25 -8.05
CA GLN A 28 -10.16 -2.84 -7.95
C GLN A 28 -10.86 -3.34 -6.68
N LYS A 29 -10.39 -4.45 -6.10
CA LYS A 29 -10.96 -5.07 -4.88
C LYS A 29 -10.34 -4.53 -3.59
N LEU A 30 -9.32 -3.68 -3.67
CA LEU A 30 -8.73 -3.03 -2.50
C LEU A 30 -9.64 -1.94 -1.96
N ASN A 31 -9.75 -1.87 -0.64
CA ASN A 31 -10.46 -0.80 0.07
C ASN A 31 -9.81 -0.56 1.44
N ASN A 32 -9.67 0.69 1.86
CA ASN A 32 -9.09 1.07 3.15
C ASN A 32 -9.79 0.42 4.35
N ASN A 33 -11.08 0.08 4.26
CA ASN A 33 -11.79 -0.64 5.33
C ASN A 33 -11.24 -2.06 5.59
N GLN A 34 -10.40 -2.60 4.70
CA GLN A 34 -9.68 -3.86 4.88
C GLN A 34 -8.41 -3.69 5.73
N PHE A 35 -8.04 -2.44 6.06
CA PHE A 35 -6.97 -2.10 6.98
C PHE A 35 -7.57 -1.74 8.34
N VAL A 36 -7.21 -2.51 9.37
CA VAL A 36 -7.74 -2.31 10.72
C VAL A 36 -6.58 -2.00 11.65
N ILE A 37 -6.62 -0.84 12.31
CA ILE A 37 -5.68 -0.51 13.38
C ILE A 37 -6.12 -1.28 14.62
N ASP A 38 -5.20 -2.00 15.26
CA ASP A 38 -5.47 -2.73 16.49
C ASP A 38 -5.10 -1.86 17.68
N HIS A 39 -6.10 -1.14 18.22
CA HIS A 39 -5.91 -0.26 19.38
C HIS A 39 -5.62 -1.01 20.69
N SER A 40 -5.75 -2.34 20.73
CA SER A 40 -5.39 -3.14 21.91
C SER A 40 -3.88 -3.37 22.04
N GLN A 41 -3.12 -3.17 20.96
CA GLN A 41 -1.68 -3.33 20.93
C GLN A 41 -1.01 -2.01 20.54
N LYS A 42 0.16 -1.72 21.12
CA LYS A 42 0.93 -0.54 20.75
C LYS A 42 1.38 -0.66 19.29
N ALA A 43 0.77 0.13 18.40
CA ALA A 43 1.04 0.15 16.97
C ALA A 43 0.85 -1.21 16.25
N GLY A 44 -0.25 -1.90 16.53
CA GLY A 44 -0.69 -3.07 15.77
C GLY A 44 -1.60 -2.69 14.60
N PHE A 45 -1.57 -3.47 13.51
CA PHE A 45 -2.58 -3.43 12.46
C PHE A 45 -2.86 -4.83 11.91
N LYS A 46 -4.02 -4.99 11.27
CA LYS A 46 -4.45 -6.21 10.58
C LYS A 46 -4.86 -5.86 9.16
N MET A 47 -4.55 -6.78 8.23
CA MET A 47 -4.94 -6.69 6.84
C MET A 47 -5.90 -7.82 6.50
N GLN A 48 -7.12 -7.49 6.10
CA GLN A 48 -8.17 -8.44 5.75
C GLN A 48 -8.51 -8.37 4.25
N SER A 49 -7.52 -8.67 3.40
CA SER A 49 -7.69 -8.59 1.95
C SER A 49 -6.97 -9.71 1.20
N PRO A 50 -7.71 -10.73 0.70
CA PRO A 50 -7.13 -11.73 -0.19
C PRO A 50 -6.53 -11.11 -1.45
N ALA A 51 -7.11 -10.03 -1.96
CA ALA A 51 -6.62 -9.31 -3.13
C ALA A 51 -5.23 -8.68 -2.87
N ALA A 52 -5.04 -8.07 -1.70
CA ALA A 52 -3.74 -7.54 -1.29
C ALA A 52 -2.67 -8.65 -1.23
N LEU A 53 -2.98 -9.80 -0.63
CA LEU A 53 -2.06 -10.96 -0.60
C LEU A 53 -1.67 -11.45 -2.00
N LYS A 54 -2.63 -11.46 -2.95
CA LYS A 54 -2.32 -11.82 -4.35
C LYS A 54 -1.43 -10.78 -5.02
N LEU A 55 -1.64 -9.49 -4.77
CA LEU A 55 -0.80 -8.41 -5.30
C LEU A 55 0.62 -8.45 -4.74
N ILE A 56 0.78 -8.69 -3.43
CA ILE A 56 2.08 -8.90 -2.79
C ILE A 56 2.82 -10.07 -3.46
N LYS A 57 2.11 -11.17 -3.75
CA LYS A 57 2.67 -12.33 -4.47
C LYS A 57 3.02 -12.01 -5.93
N ILE A 58 2.26 -11.17 -6.62
CA ILE A 58 2.62 -10.70 -7.97
C ILE A 58 3.91 -9.89 -7.89
N GLY A 59 4.06 -9.05 -6.87
CA GLY A 59 5.29 -8.32 -6.59
C GLY A 59 5.49 -7.11 -7.51
N LYS A 60 6.76 -6.82 -7.82
CA LYS A 60 7.19 -5.63 -8.58
C LYS A 60 6.43 -5.38 -9.91
N PRO A 61 6.02 -6.40 -10.69
CA PRO A 61 5.22 -6.18 -11.90
C PRO A 61 3.90 -5.41 -11.69
N ALA A 62 3.33 -5.38 -10.47
CA ALA A 62 2.11 -4.63 -10.18
C ALA A 62 2.36 -3.15 -9.84
N SER A 63 3.62 -2.72 -9.70
CA SER A 63 3.97 -1.46 -9.02
C SER A 63 3.46 -0.22 -9.73
N GLU A 64 3.59 -0.12 -11.05
CA GLU A 64 3.08 1.04 -11.80
C GLU A 64 1.56 1.22 -11.64
N LYS A 65 0.82 0.11 -11.67
CA LYS A 65 -0.64 0.11 -11.48
C LYS A 65 -1.00 0.49 -10.05
N LEU A 66 -0.25 0.00 -9.07
CA LEU A 66 -0.40 0.37 -7.66
C LEU A 66 -0.11 1.86 -7.44
N ILE A 67 0.96 2.42 -8.00
CA ILE A 67 1.24 3.87 -7.90
C ILE A 67 0.06 4.68 -8.45
N LYS A 68 -0.47 4.31 -9.62
CA LYS A 68 -1.65 4.98 -10.18
C LYS A 68 -2.87 4.88 -9.25
N ALA A 69 -3.03 3.77 -8.55
CA ALA A 69 -4.13 3.56 -7.61
C ALA A 69 -3.97 4.34 -6.29
N LEU A 70 -2.80 4.91 -5.98
CA LEU A 70 -2.62 5.74 -4.77
C LEU A 70 -3.51 6.98 -4.77
N SER A 71 -3.83 7.54 -5.95
CA SER A 71 -4.71 8.71 -6.07
C SER A 71 -6.17 8.43 -5.73
N ASP A 72 -6.56 7.16 -5.59
CA ASP A 72 -7.90 6.77 -5.18
C ASP A 72 -7.95 6.65 -3.64
N THR A 73 -8.53 7.68 -3.02
CA THR A 73 -8.61 7.84 -1.56
C THR A 73 -9.31 6.68 -0.86
N SER A 74 -10.16 5.93 -1.56
CA SER A 74 -10.85 4.75 -1.00
C SER A 74 -9.92 3.55 -0.77
N LYS A 75 -8.72 3.56 -1.36
CA LYS A 75 -7.78 2.42 -1.34
C LYS A 75 -6.32 2.80 -1.09
N THR A 76 -5.99 4.09 -0.96
CA THR A 76 -4.62 4.58 -0.73
C THR A 76 -3.87 3.84 0.38
N ILE A 77 -4.51 3.59 1.54
CA ILE A 77 -3.87 2.92 2.67
C ILE A 77 -3.51 1.48 2.31
N MET A 78 -4.43 0.76 1.67
CA MET A 78 -4.19 -0.61 1.22
C MET A 78 -3.12 -0.68 0.13
N VAL A 79 -3.14 0.26 -0.81
CA VAL A 79 -2.16 0.33 -1.89
C VAL A 79 -0.76 0.60 -1.32
N GLN A 80 -0.64 1.53 -0.37
CA GLN A 80 0.60 1.77 0.37
C GLN A 80 1.10 0.50 1.06
N LEU A 81 0.22 -0.19 1.79
CA LEU A 81 0.57 -1.40 2.52
C LEU A 81 1.13 -2.46 1.57
N VAL A 82 0.47 -2.68 0.43
CA VAL A 82 0.90 -3.63 -0.60
C VAL A 82 2.27 -3.23 -1.15
N LEU A 83 2.46 -1.96 -1.54
CA LEU A 83 3.75 -1.48 -2.04
C LEU A 83 4.86 -1.66 -0.98
N SER A 84 4.56 -1.38 0.28
CA SER A 84 5.48 -1.58 1.40
C SER A 84 5.92 -3.04 1.51
N HIS A 85 4.99 -3.99 1.44
CA HIS A 85 5.31 -5.43 1.45
C HIS A 85 6.09 -5.90 0.21
N ILE A 86 5.92 -5.25 -0.94
CA ILE A 86 6.67 -5.59 -2.16
C ILE A 86 8.12 -5.11 -2.08
N TYR A 87 8.36 -3.93 -1.48
CA TYR A 87 9.64 -3.24 -1.57
C TYR A 87 10.49 -3.27 -0.30
N PHE A 88 9.88 -3.47 0.87
CA PHE A 88 10.60 -3.52 2.15
C PHE A 88 10.76 -4.96 2.62
N LYS A 89 11.92 -5.24 3.22
CA LYS A 89 12.16 -6.53 3.87
C LYS A 89 11.21 -6.74 5.05
N GLN A 90 10.90 -5.66 5.76
CA GLN A 90 9.97 -5.63 6.87
C GLN A 90 9.12 -4.37 6.77
N VAL A 91 7.80 -4.54 6.88
CA VAL A 91 6.85 -3.44 6.99
C VAL A 91 6.68 -3.14 8.47
N SER A 92 6.90 -1.88 8.82
CA SER A 92 6.72 -1.34 10.17
C SER A 92 5.47 -0.47 10.22
N PHE A 93 4.82 -0.50 11.37
CA PHE A 93 3.72 0.38 11.71
C PHE A 93 4.03 1.02 13.06
N ALA A 94 4.04 2.35 13.10
CA ALA A 94 4.43 3.11 14.28
C ALA A 94 3.38 4.18 14.62
N GLY A 95 3.22 4.48 15.91
CA GLY A 95 2.27 5.48 16.40
C GLY A 95 1.51 5.01 17.65
N PRO A 96 0.43 5.73 18.02
CA PRO A 96 0.05 7.03 17.47
C PRO A 96 0.93 8.17 18.00
N LYS A 97 1.23 9.14 17.14
CA LYS A 97 1.60 10.50 17.57
C LYS A 97 0.32 11.30 17.69
N VAL A 98 -0.11 11.58 18.91
CA VAL A 98 -1.36 12.31 19.19
C VAL A 98 -1.09 13.81 19.10
N LEU A 99 -1.93 14.52 18.35
CA LEU A 99 -1.96 15.97 18.23
C LEU A 99 -3.32 16.44 18.76
N VAL A 100 -3.30 17.30 19.77
CA VAL A 100 -4.53 17.91 20.29
C VAL A 100 -4.93 19.03 19.35
N THR A 101 -6.12 18.94 18.78
CA THR A 101 -6.70 19.97 17.90
C THR A 101 -7.98 20.52 18.51
N ASN A 102 -8.47 21.65 18.00
CA ASN A 102 -9.74 22.23 18.45
C ASN A 102 -10.95 21.32 18.16
N GLU A 103 -10.80 20.34 17.27
CA GLU A 103 -11.84 19.40 16.81
C GLU A 103 -11.74 18.03 17.49
N GLY A 104 -10.75 17.83 18.37
CA GLY A 104 -10.49 16.58 19.10
C GLY A 104 -9.07 16.06 18.93
N ASP A 105 -8.85 14.82 19.37
CA ASP A 105 -7.56 14.15 19.29
C ASP A 105 -7.32 13.60 17.88
N LEU A 106 -6.27 14.11 17.23
CA LEU A 106 -5.79 13.61 15.96
C LEU A 106 -4.63 12.64 16.20
N SER A 107 -4.84 11.36 15.90
CA SER A 107 -3.80 10.34 15.97
C SER A 107 -3.13 10.17 14.62
N LYS A 108 -1.79 10.26 14.59
CA LYS A 108 -0.99 9.99 13.38
C LYS A 108 -0.20 8.70 13.51
N TYR A 109 -0.32 7.83 12.52
CA TYR A 109 0.41 6.58 12.41
C TYR A 109 1.28 6.58 11.16
N TYR A 110 2.40 5.86 11.19
CA TYR A 110 3.36 5.78 10.11
C TYR A 110 3.42 4.34 9.60
N LEU A 111 3.15 4.14 8.30
CA LEU A 111 3.19 2.84 7.63
C LEU A 111 4.28 2.80 6.56
N GLY A 112 5.36 2.07 6.81
CA GLY A 112 6.49 1.98 5.88
C GLY A 112 7.69 1.20 6.42
N GLU A 113 8.90 1.60 6.04
CA GLU A 113 10.15 1.01 6.53
C GLU A 113 10.51 1.54 7.94
N GLU A 114 11.26 0.76 8.73
CA GLU A 114 11.61 1.00 10.15
C GLU A 114 12.19 2.39 10.49
N LYS A 115 12.48 3.25 9.51
CA LYS A 115 13.10 4.58 9.67
C LYS A 115 12.18 5.77 9.37
N GLY A 116 10.86 5.58 9.39
CA GLY A 116 9.90 6.69 9.37
C GLY A 116 9.60 7.30 8.00
N VAL A 117 9.97 6.64 6.90
CA VAL A 117 9.68 7.09 5.52
C VAL A 117 8.39 6.46 4.98
N GLY A 118 7.35 6.46 5.81
CA GLY A 118 6.07 5.79 5.54
C GLY A 118 4.93 6.74 5.23
N LEU A 119 3.79 6.18 4.80
CA LEU A 119 2.53 6.90 4.73
C LEU A 119 2.08 7.30 6.13
N VAL A 120 1.69 8.57 6.28
CA VAL A 120 1.01 9.05 7.47
C VAL A 120 -0.48 8.75 7.33
N ILE A 121 -0.99 7.87 8.19
CA ILE A 121 -2.42 7.61 8.34
C ILE A 121 -2.89 8.44 9.52
N SER A 122 -3.85 9.32 9.25
CA SER A 122 -4.53 10.11 10.28
C SER A 122 -5.80 9.39 10.74
N GLU A 123 -6.08 9.46 12.02
CA GLU A 123 -7.28 8.88 12.62
C GLU A 123 -7.87 9.86 13.62
N THR A 124 -9.16 10.12 13.49
CA THR A 124 -9.95 10.88 14.48
C THR A 124 -10.90 9.94 15.19
N ASN A 125 -11.05 10.13 16.50
CA ASN A 125 -12.05 9.44 17.30
C ASN A 125 -13.22 10.39 17.57
N ILE A 126 -14.37 10.11 16.97
CA ILE A 126 -15.61 10.87 17.18
C ILE A 126 -16.61 9.92 17.83
N ASN A 127 -16.93 10.13 19.10
CA ASN A 127 -17.88 9.32 19.87
C ASN A 127 -17.56 7.80 19.90
N GLY A 128 -16.27 7.44 19.95
CA GLY A 128 -15.83 6.04 19.95
C GLY A 128 -15.74 5.42 18.56
N ILE A 129 -16.05 6.18 17.50
CA ILE A 129 -15.91 5.74 16.11
C ILE A 129 -14.62 6.32 15.54
N TYR A 130 -13.73 5.42 15.12
CA TYR A 130 -12.47 5.78 14.50
C TYR A 130 -12.66 6.00 13.00
N HIS A 131 -12.25 7.17 12.52
CA HIS A 131 -12.28 7.53 11.11
C HIS A 131 -10.85 7.72 10.59
N GLN A 132 -10.43 6.85 9.68
CA GLN A 132 -9.10 6.90 9.08
C GLN A 132 -9.13 7.70 7.78
N PHE A 133 -8.13 8.55 7.60
CA PHE A 133 -7.94 9.33 6.39
C PHE A 133 -6.46 9.61 6.14
N VAL A 134 -6.17 10.01 4.90
CA VAL A 134 -4.85 10.48 4.47
C VAL A 134 -5.04 11.90 3.99
N THR A 135 -4.26 12.85 4.51
CA THR A 135 -4.34 14.24 4.05
C THR A 135 -3.79 14.35 2.63
N SER A 136 -4.19 15.38 1.88
CA SER A 136 -3.65 15.61 0.54
C SER A 136 -2.14 15.81 0.55
N SER A 137 -1.59 16.44 1.59
CA SER A 137 -0.14 16.60 1.75
C SER A 137 0.57 15.27 1.92
N ASP A 138 0.11 14.46 2.88
CA ASP A 138 0.69 13.13 3.15
C ASP A 138 0.59 12.22 1.91
N LEU A 139 -0.51 12.31 1.16
CA LEU A 139 -0.70 11.56 -0.09
C LEU A 139 0.34 11.95 -1.16
N GLN A 140 0.61 13.25 -1.34
CA GLN A 140 1.60 13.70 -2.33
C GLN A 140 3.01 13.25 -1.96
N GLU A 141 3.37 13.31 -0.67
CA GLU A 141 4.65 12.80 -0.17
C GLU A 141 4.82 11.31 -0.50
N VAL A 142 3.78 10.51 -0.26
CA VAL A 142 3.80 9.07 -0.57
C VAL A 142 3.88 8.77 -2.05
N ILE A 143 3.12 9.48 -2.89
CA ILE A 143 3.20 9.31 -4.35
C ILE A 143 4.61 9.66 -4.84
N SER A 144 5.18 10.77 -4.37
CA SER A 144 6.54 11.20 -4.71
C SER A 144 7.58 10.17 -4.29
N PHE A 145 7.48 9.67 -3.05
CA PHE A 145 8.34 8.62 -2.51
C PHE A 145 8.35 7.38 -3.41
N TRP A 146 7.18 6.85 -3.77
CA TRP A 146 7.12 5.65 -4.61
C TRP A 146 7.58 5.87 -6.03
N LYS A 147 7.25 7.01 -6.64
CA LYS A 147 7.76 7.36 -7.98
C LYS A 147 9.29 7.36 -7.99
N LYS A 148 9.93 7.99 -7.00
CA LYS A 148 11.39 7.99 -6.86
C LYS A 148 11.95 6.59 -6.62
N ARG A 149 11.40 5.86 -5.64
CA ARG A 149 11.86 4.52 -5.24
C ARG A 149 11.82 3.49 -6.38
N ILE A 150 10.90 3.68 -7.32
CA ILE A 150 10.70 2.79 -8.48
C ILE A 150 11.55 3.23 -9.67
N ALA A 151 11.78 4.53 -9.85
CA ALA A 151 12.68 5.05 -10.87
C ALA A 151 14.17 4.74 -10.60
N ASP A 152 14.56 4.63 -9.33
CA ASP A 152 15.95 4.32 -8.92
C ASP A 152 16.34 2.83 -9.10
N LYS A 153 15.60 2.03 -9.88
CA LYS A 153 15.83 0.58 -10.10
C LYS A 153 15.72 0.20 -11.57
#